data_AF-A0A9P1JD70-F1
#
_entry.id   AF-A0A9P1JD70-F1
#
_cell.length_a   1.000
_cell.length_b   1.000
_cell.length_c   1.000
_cell.angle_alpha   90.00
_cell.angle_beta   90.00
_cell.angle_gamma   90.00
#
_symmetry.space_group_name_H-M   'P 1'
#
loop_
_entity.id
_entity.type
_entity.pdbx_description
1 polymer ?
#
loop_
_entity_poly.entity_id
_entity_poly.type
_entity_poly.pdbx_seq_one_letter_code
_entity_poly.pdbx_strand_id
1 'polypeptide(L)'
;MKYLKSKIKDRHLANIKKDIKLMLNIARTRNGNLEMRLYQLNEKANNTQVAGAERLYSLLTYLYNEHGIESRLFEEGSEPEPEILYMLGDHIEHCFDTDNQQIAPLSMLIQSESAPQLEAIIKQQGWFSAEMKEWNEATFQAHIILHPLS
;
A
#
# COMPACT_ATOMS: atom_id res chain seq x y z
N MET A 1 18.67 -12.09 3.92
CA MET A 1 17.57 -13.02 3.57
C MET A 1 17.62 -14.42 4.23
N LYS A 2 18.43 -14.69 5.27
CA LYS A 2 18.47 -16.04 5.90
C LYS A 2 17.36 -16.28 6.95
N TYR A 3 16.83 -15.23 7.59
CA TYR A 3 15.91 -15.35 8.73
C TYR A 3 14.48 -15.77 8.36
N LEU A 4 13.91 -15.23 7.27
CA LEU A 4 12.54 -15.58 6.83
C LEU A 4 12.46 -16.99 6.25
N LYS A 5 13.51 -17.46 5.56
CA LYS A 5 13.59 -18.84 5.04
C LYS A 5 13.55 -19.88 6.16
N SER A 6 14.11 -19.59 7.33
CA SER A 6 14.06 -20.51 8.47
C SER A 6 12.66 -20.57 9.11
N LYS A 7 11.86 -19.50 9.05
CA LYS A 7 10.52 -19.47 9.65
C LYS A 7 9.44 -20.24 8.87
N ILE A 8 9.62 -20.49 7.57
CA ILE A 8 8.72 -21.38 6.79
C ILE A 8 8.69 -22.81 7.35
N LYS A 9 9.81 -23.25 7.93
CA LYS A 9 9.98 -24.62 8.43
C LYS A 9 9.46 -24.80 9.85
N ASP A 10 9.07 -23.71 10.52
CA ASP A 10 8.53 -23.76 11.86
C ASP A 10 7.06 -24.21 11.82
N ARG A 11 6.75 -25.29 12.55
CA ARG A 11 5.40 -25.83 12.66
C ARG A 11 4.45 -24.92 13.44
N HIS A 12 4.98 -24.07 14.32
CA HIS A 12 4.17 -23.12 15.10
C HIS A 12 3.66 -21.94 14.26
N LEU A 13 4.23 -21.73 13.07
CA LEU A 13 3.87 -20.65 12.14
C LEU A 13 3.09 -21.19 10.93
N ALA A 14 2.50 -22.37 11.04
CA ALA A 14 1.79 -23.03 9.94
C ALA A 14 0.56 -22.24 9.46
N ASN A 15 -0.10 -21.51 10.37
CA ASN A 15 -1.24 -20.63 10.10
C ASN A 15 -0.86 -19.40 9.26
N ILE A 16 0.35 -18.86 9.43
CA ILE A 16 0.86 -17.68 8.69
C ILE A 16 1.84 -18.04 7.57
N LYS A 17 1.94 -19.34 7.23
CA LYS A 17 2.93 -19.87 6.28
C LYS A 17 2.70 -19.39 4.85
N LYS A 18 1.45 -19.15 4.47
CA LYS A 18 1.10 -18.54 3.17
C LYS A 18 1.61 -17.11 3.10
N ASP A 19 1.48 -16.37 4.19
CA ASP A 19 1.92 -14.98 4.31
C ASP A 19 3.45 -14.89 4.29
N ILE A 20 4.16 -15.79 4.99
CA ILE A 20 5.63 -15.88 4.93
C ILE A 20 6.13 -16.19 3.50
N LYS A 21 5.40 -17.00 2.73
CA LYS A 21 5.75 -17.28 1.33
C LYS A 21 5.49 -16.08 0.42
N LEU A 22 4.37 -15.40 0.61
CA LEU A 22 4.05 -14.14 -0.06
C LEU A 22 5.16 -13.11 0.19
N MET A 23 5.55 -12.92 1.45
CA MET A 23 6.66 -12.06 1.87
C MET A 23 8.01 -12.41 1.24
N LEU A 24 8.29 -13.70 1.02
CA LEU A 24 9.55 -14.14 0.37
C LEU A 24 9.55 -13.95 -1.14
N ASN A 25 8.38 -13.94 -1.77
CA ASN A 25 8.25 -13.55 -3.18
C ASN A 25 8.42 -12.03 -3.31
N ILE A 26 7.77 -11.27 -2.43
CA ILE A 26 7.87 -9.81 -2.34
C ILE A 26 9.31 -9.36 -2.05
N ALA A 27 10.03 -10.03 -1.14
CA ALA A 27 11.41 -9.68 -0.81
C ALA A 27 12.41 -9.93 -1.98
N ARG A 28 12.02 -10.67 -3.02
CA ARG A 28 12.89 -10.93 -4.19
C ARG A 28 12.77 -9.86 -5.27
N THR A 29 11.76 -9.01 -5.20
CA THR A 29 11.56 -7.82 -6.03
C THR A 29 12.06 -6.61 -5.22
N ARG A 30 13.00 -5.85 -5.78
CA ARG A 30 14.02 -5.09 -5.04
C ARG A 30 13.50 -3.72 -4.57
N ASN A 31 13.89 -3.32 -3.35
CA ASN A 31 14.04 -1.95 -2.82
C ASN A 31 12.87 -0.96 -2.93
N GLY A 32 11.98 -0.96 -1.93
CA GLY A 32 11.08 0.19 -1.67
C GLY A 32 9.68 -0.18 -1.18
N ASN A 33 9.48 -1.39 -0.69
CA ASN A 33 8.13 -1.91 -0.54
C ASN A 33 7.46 -1.44 0.77
N LEU A 34 6.40 -0.63 0.65
CA LEU A 34 5.44 -0.25 1.70
C LEU A 34 5.08 -1.44 2.62
N GLU A 35 4.93 -2.62 2.03
CA GLU A 35 4.55 -3.85 2.70
C GLU A 35 5.59 -4.30 3.73
N MET A 36 6.89 -4.02 3.50
CA MET A 36 7.94 -4.29 4.48
C MET A 36 7.86 -3.35 5.68
N ARG A 37 7.44 -2.10 5.49
CA ARG A 37 7.25 -1.14 6.59
C ARG A 37 5.96 -1.43 7.37
N LEU A 38 4.86 -1.72 6.68
CA LEU A 38 3.60 -2.15 7.28
C LEU A 38 3.79 -3.44 8.10
N TYR A 39 4.58 -4.39 7.59
CA TYR A 39 4.94 -5.60 8.31
C TYR A 39 5.90 -5.36 9.49
N GLN A 40 6.93 -4.52 9.34
CA GLN A 40 7.84 -4.18 10.45
C GLN A 40 7.13 -3.41 11.58
N LEU A 41 6.14 -2.60 11.23
CA LEU A 41 5.24 -1.95 12.18
C LEU A 41 4.37 -3.00 12.90
N ASN A 42 3.86 -4.00 12.17
CA ASN A 42 3.09 -5.13 12.73
C ASN A 42 3.95 -6.06 13.64
N GLU A 43 5.19 -6.40 13.24
CA GLU A 43 6.08 -7.27 14.04
C GLU A 43 6.66 -6.60 15.29
N LYS A 44 6.85 -5.28 15.31
CA LYS A 44 7.22 -4.56 16.54
C LYS A 44 6.06 -4.47 17.54
N ALA A 45 4.83 -4.72 17.08
CA ALA A 45 3.60 -4.64 17.84
C ALA A 45 3.20 -5.98 18.48
N ASN A 46 4.10 -6.61 19.24
CA ASN A 46 3.66 -7.61 20.21
C ASN A 46 2.76 -7.02 21.33
N ASN A 47 2.41 -5.72 21.26
CA ASN A 47 1.40 -5.06 22.11
C ASN A 47 0.96 -3.63 21.64
N THR A 48 1.05 -3.24 20.35
CA THR A 48 0.57 -1.89 19.95
C THR A 48 0.19 -1.77 18.48
N GLN A 49 -1.10 -1.96 18.20
CA GLN A 49 -1.91 -1.27 17.18
C GLN A 49 -1.16 -0.72 15.95
N VAL A 50 -1.02 -1.56 14.91
CA VAL A 50 -1.26 -1.12 13.51
C VAL A 50 -2.70 -1.51 13.15
N ALA A 51 -3.62 -1.31 14.08
CA ALA A 51 -5.04 -1.38 13.77
C ALA A 51 -5.35 -0.07 13.06
N GLY A 52 -5.76 -0.09 11.79
CA GLY A 52 -5.73 1.14 10.99
C GLY A 52 -5.80 0.94 9.48
N ALA A 53 -4.72 0.38 8.94
CA ALA A 53 -4.40 0.44 7.52
C ALA A 53 -4.62 -0.89 6.77
N GLU A 54 -5.33 -1.87 7.35
CA GLU A 54 -5.55 -3.19 6.71
C GLU A 54 -6.30 -3.06 5.38
N ARG A 55 -7.26 -2.13 5.33
CA ARG A 55 -8.01 -1.81 4.09
C ARG A 55 -7.10 -1.20 3.04
N LEU A 56 -6.18 -0.32 3.44
CA LEU A 56 -5.21 0.26 2.51
C LEU A 56 -4.30 -0.83 1.96
N TYR A 57 -3.78 -1.71 2.82
CA TYR A 57 -2.98 -2.85 2.38
C TYR A 57 -3.74 -3.76 1.39
N SER A 58 -5.00 -4.04 1.68
CA SER A 58 -5.86 -4.83 0.80
C SER A 58 -6.07 -4.15 -0.56
N LEU A 59 -6.24 -2.82 -0.57
CA LEU A 59 -6.34 -2.03 -1.80
C LEU A 59 -5.06 -2.13 -2.64
N LEU A 60 -3.90 -1.91 -2.03
CA LEU A 60 -2.61 -1.95 -2.75
C LEU A 60 -2.32 -3.36 -3.31
N THR A 61 -2.66 -4.40 -2.54
CA THR A 61 -2.55 -5.80 -2.99
C THR A 61 -3.47 -6.08 -4.17
N TYR A 62 -4.71 -5.58 -4.14
CA TYR A 62 -5.66 -5.71 -5.25
C TYR A 62 -5.16 -4.99 -6.50
N LEU A 63 -4.71 -3.75 -6.38
CA LEU A 63 -4.16 -2.96 -7.49
C LEU A 63 -2.95 -3.64 -8.13
N TYR A 64 -2.07 -4.24 -7.34
CA TYR A 64 -0.94 -5.00 -7.86
C TYR A 64 -1.38 -6.28 -8.57
N ASN A 65 -2.21 -7.12 -7.94
CA ASN A 65 -2.55 -8.44 -8.48
C ASN A 65 -3.46 -8.37 -9.71
N GLU A 66 -4.43 -7.46 -9.71
CA GLU A 66 -5.46 -7.39 -10.76
C GLU A 66 -5.13 -6.36 -11.84
N HIS A 67 -4.38 -5.31 -11.50
CA HIS A 67 -4.07 -4.21 -12.42
C HIS A 67 -2.57 -4.00 -12.66
N GLY A 68 -1.70 -4.75 -12.00
CA GLY A 68 -0.25 -4.65 -12.16
C GLY A 68 0.36 -3.36 -11.61
N ILE A 69 -0.40 -2.58 -10.83
CA ILE A 69 0.05 -1.28 -10.30
C ILE A 69 0.85 -1.52 -9.03
N GLU A 70 2.16 -1.31 -9.12
CA GLU A 70 3.06 -1.36 -7.96
C GLU A 70 2.92 -0.08 -7.12
N SER A 71 3.13 -0.18 -5.80
CA SER A 71 3.11 0.98 -4.91
C SER A 71 4.36 1.10 -4.05
N ARG A 72 4.80 2.35 -3.80
CA ARG A 72 6.01 2.67 -3.04
C ARG A 72 5.82 3.90 -2.15
N LEU A 73 6.68 4.01 -1.13
CA LEU A 73 6.75 5.24 -0.35
C LEU A 73 7.48 6.28 -1.18
N PHE A 74 6.97 7.49 -1.19
CA PHE A 74 7.70 8.61 -1.75
C PHE A 74 8.85 8.97 -0.81
N GLU A 75 10.06 9.01 -1.34
CA GLU A 75 11.25 9.48 -0.64
C GLU A 75 11.54 10.91 -1.08
N GLU A 76 11.66 11.84 -0.13
CA GLU A 76 11.95 13.23 -0.44
C GLU A 76 13.29 13.36 -1.18
N GLY A 77 13.29 14.10 -2.29
CA GLY A 77 14.44 14.24 -3.17
C GLY A 77 14.60 13.12 -4.21
N SER A 78 13.68 12.15 -4.28
CA SER A 78 13.61 11.18 -5.37
C SER A 78 12.62 11.62 -6.46
N GLU A 79 12.91 11.26 -7.72
CA GLU A 79 11.97 11.43 -8.82
C GLU A 79 11.02 10.21 -8.87
N PRO A 80 9.69 10.42 -8.92
CA PRO A 80 8.73 9.33 -9.09
C PRO A 80 8.96 8.57 -10.38
N GLU A 81 8.99 7.24 -10.31
CA GLU A 81 9.00 6.37 -11.49
C GLU A 81 7.59 6.29 -12.10
N PRO A 82 7.47 6.27 -13.45
CA PRO A 82 6.21 5.97 -14.12
C PRO A 82 5.64 4.60 -13.71
N GLU A 83 4.32 4.47 -13.75
CA GLU A 83 3.55 3.26 -13.39
C GLU A 83 3.69 2.81 -11.92
N ILE A 84 4.31 3.61 -11.06
CA ILE A 84 4.38 3.37 -9.61
C ILE A 84 3.47 4.33 -8.86
N LEU A 85 2.63 3.79 -7.97
CA LEU A 85 1.75 4.54 -7.07
C LEU A 85 2.51 4.93 -5.79
N TYR A 86 2.75 6.22 -5.62
CA TYR A 86 3.48 6.77 -4.48
C TYR A 86 2.57 7.33 -3.40
N MET A 87 2.98 7.16 -2.14
CA MET A 87 2.35 7.77 -0.96
C MET A 87 3.41 8.27 0.01
N LEU A 88 3.08 9.32 0.78
CA LEU A 88 3.92 9.78 1.88
C LEU A 88 3.72 8.90 3.11
N GLY A 89 4.82 8.46 3.73
CA GLY A 89 4.78 7.63 4.94
C GLY A 89 4.03 8.31 6.08
N ASP A 90 4.32 9.59 6.30
CA ASP A 90 3.68 10.40 7.34
C ASP A 90 2.16 10.50 7.15
N HIS A 91 1.69 10.53 5.90
CA HIS A 91 0.24 10.53 5.65
C HIS A 91 -0.40 9.19 6.07
N ILE A 92 0.26 8.06 5.78
CA ILE A 92 -0.26 6.73 6.16
C ILE A 92 -0.32 6.59 7.68
N GLU A 93 0.71 7.06 8.40
CA GLU A 93 0.80 6.95 9.87
C GLU A 93 -0.31 7.73 10.59
N HIS A 94 -0.84 8.80 10.01
CA HIS A 94 -1.87 9.65 10.62
C HIS A 94 -3.25 9.52 9.96
N CYS A 95 -3.38 8.68 8.93
CA CYS A 95 -4.62 8.52 8.16
C CYS A 95 -5.66 7.64 8.85
N PHE A 96 -5.23 6.71 9.70
CA PHE A 96 -6.10 5.69 10.30
C PHE A 96 -6.05 5.71 11.82
N ASP A 97 -7.21 5.53 12.45
CA ASP A 97 -7.30 5.34 13.90
C ASP A 97 -7.09 3.87 14.30
N THR A 98 -7.11 3.62 15.61
CA THR A 98 -6.94 2.29 16.19
C THR A 98 -8.07 1.31 15.89
N ASP A 99 -9.17 1.75 15.31
CA ASP A 99 -10.33 0.94 14.92
C ASP A 99 -10.39 0.70 13.40
N ASN A 100 -9.29 0.97 12.70
CA ASN A 100 -9.19 0.80 11.25
C ASN A 100 -10.16 1.69 10.46
N GLN A 101 -10.56 2.83 11.04
CA GLN A 101 -11.30 3.87 10.35
C GLN A 101 -10.35 4.90 9.78
N GLN A 102 -10.62 5.31 8.55
CA GLN A 102 -9.92 6.42 7.94
C GLN A 102 -10.43 7.72 8.57
N ILE A 103 -9.55 8.44 9.26
CA ILE A 103 -9.86 9.70 9.95
C ILE A 103 -9.33 10.93 9.20
N ALA A 104 -8.45 10.74 8.22
CA ALA A 104 -7.94 11.79 7.35
C ALA A 104 -7.81 11.31 5.90
N PRO A 105 -7.90 12.20 4.90
CA PRO A 105 -7.70 11.82 3.51
C PRO A 105 -6.26 11.35 3.23
N LEU A 106 -6.10 10.34 2.37
CA LEU A 106 -4.77 9.85 1.96
C LEU A 106 -4.46 10.31 0.54
N SER A 107 -3.36 11.04 0.37
CA SER A 107 -2.87 11.45 -0.95
C SER A 107 -2.01 10.37 -1.60
N MET A 108 -2.28 10.11 -2.87
CA MET A 108 -1.53 9.19 -3.72
C MET A 108 -1.14 9.88 -5.03
N LEU A 109 0.07 9.60 -5.51
CA LEU A 109 0.62 10.16 -6.73
C LEU A 109 1.01 9.04 -7.68
N ILE A 110 0.62 9.12 -8.95
CA ILE A 110 1.08 8.18 -9.98
C ILE A 110 1.30 8.94 -11.28
N GLN A 111 2.28 8.51 -12.06
CA GLN A 111 2.44 8.91 -13.44
C GLN A 111 2.08 7.73 -14.34
N SER A 112 0.90 7.74 -14.97
CA SER A 112 0.41 6.67 -15.85
C SER A 112 -0.69 7.19 -16.77
N GLU A 113 -0.66 6.76 -18.04
CA GLU A 113 -1.73 7.04 -19.01
C GLU A 113 -3.07 6.45 -18.55
N SER A 114 -3.03 5.37 -17.77
CA SER A 114 -4.22 4.67 -17.27
C SER A 114 -4.77 5.27 -15.96
N ALA A 115 -4.07 6.24 -15.36
CA ALA A 115 -4.44 6.82 -14.07
C ALA A 115 -5.88 7.36 -13.98
N PRO A 116 -6.50 7.91 -15.05
CA PRO A 116 -7.91 8.31 -15.02
C PRO A 116 -8.89 7.16 -14.67
N GLN A 117 -8.51 5.91 -14.88
CA GLN A 117 -9.33 4.73 -14.54
C GLN A 117 -9.21 4.35 -13.06
N LEU A 118 -8.13 4.77 -12.39
CA LEU A 118 -7.77 4.33 -11.05
C LEU A 118 -8.84 4.73 -10.02
N GLU A 119 -9.44 5.92 -10.17
CA GLU A 119 -10.54 6.36 -9.32
C GLU A 119 -11.72 5.38 -9.34
N ALA A 120 -12.14 4.95 -10.54
CA ALA A 120 -13.26 4.01 -10.71
C ALA A 120 -12.91 2.62 -10.17
N ILE A 121 -11.69 2.14 -10.42
CA ILE A 121 -11.18 0.86 -9.92
C ILE A 121 -11.20 0.82 -8.39
N ILE A 122 -10.75 1.89 -7.73
CA ILE A 122 -10.75 1.99 -6.26
C ILE A 122 -12.19 2.00 -5.73
N LYS A 123 -13.06 2.84 -6.31
CA LYS A 123 -14.48 2.93 -5.89
C LYS A 123 -15.22 1.61 -6.01
N GLN A 124 -14.91 0.80 -7.02
CA GLN A 124 -15.53 -0.51 -7.23
C GLN A 124 -15.27 -1.49 -6.07
N GLN A 125 -14.13 -1.37 -5.37
CA GLN A 125 -13.85 -2.22 -4.20
C GLN A 125 -14.74 -1.89 -3.00
N GLY A 126 -15.28 -0.67 -2.94
CA GLY A 126 -16.14 -0.25 -1.84
C GLY A 126 -15.43 -0.24 -0.48
N TRP A 127 -14.10 -0.06 -0.46
CA TRP A 127 -13.31 0.12 0.78
C TRP A 127 -13.00 1.58 1.08
N PHE A 128 -12.91 2.39 0.03
CA PHE A 128 -12.62 3.81 0.05
C PHE A 128 -13.47 4.51 -1.00
N SER A 129 -13.77 5.79 -0.77
CA SER A 129 -14.07 6.66 -1.91
C SER A 129 -12.77 7.25 -2.44
N ALA A 130 -12.77 7.65 -3.71
CA ALA A 130 -11.60 8.22 -4.38
C ALA A 130 -11.99 9.47 -5.15
N GLU A 131 -11.07 10.43 -5.24
CA GLU A 131 -11.22 11.67 -5.99
C GLU A 131 -9.94 11.91 -6.79
N MET A 132 -10.05 12.05 -8.11
CA MET A 132 -8.98 12.64 -8.92
C MET A 132 -8.88 14.13 -8.61
N LYS A 133 -7.89 14.52 -7.81
CA LYS A 133 -7.69 15.91 -7.38
C LYS A 133 -7.06 16.76 -8.47
N GLU A 134 -6.08 16.18 -9.17
CA GLU A 134 -5.33 16.82 -10.23
C GLU A 134 -4.94 15.80 -11.30
N TRP A 135 -5.02 16.21 -12.57
CA TRP A 135 -4.59 15.42 -13.72
C TRP A 135 -3.82 16.31 -14.70
N ASN A 136 -2.58 15.94 -14.96
CA ASN A 136 -1.74 16.59 -15.96
C ASN A 136 -1.65 15.71 -17.21
N GLU A 137 -2.37 16.09 -18.27
CA GLU A 137 -2.39 15.36 -19.55
C GLU A 137 -1.03 15.30 -20.25
N ALA A 138 -0.16 16.30 -20.03
CA ALA A 138 1.13 16.37 -20.73
C ALA A 138 2.17 15.40 -20.13
N THR A 139 2.09 15.17 -18.82
CA THR A 139 3.02 14.27 -18.12
C THR A 139 2.36 12.96 -17.69
N PHE A 140 1.04 12.83 -17.87
CA PHE A 140 0.22 11.74 -17.34
C PHE A 140 0.31 11.59 -15.82
N GLN A 141 0.51 12.70 -15.10
CA GLN A 141 0.58 12.69 -13.65
C GLN A 141 -0.80 12.89 -13.04
N ALA A 142 -1.17 12.00 -12.13
CA ALA A 142 -2.43 12.02 -11.39
C ALA A 142 -2.16 12.15 -9.89
N HIS A 143 -2.87 13.09 -9.25
CA HIS A 143 -3.00 13.16 -7.80
C HIS A 143 -4.39 12.66 -7.42
N ILE A 144 -4.44 11.56 -6.66
CA ILE A 144 -5.69 10.94 -6.21
C ILE A 144 -5.74 11.04 -4.69
N ILE A 145 -6.93 11.35 -4.17
CA ILE A 145 -7.20 11.39 -2.73
C ILE A 145 -8.17 10.25 -2.38
N LEU A 146 -7.79 9.41 -1.43
CA LEU A 146 -8.71 8.47 -0.79
C LEU A 146 -9.42 9.14 0.37
N HIS A 147 -10.72 8.93 0.47
CA HIS A 147 -11.56 9.43 1.55
C HIS A 147 -12.32 8.28 2.24
N PRO A 148 -12.69 8.45 3.53
CA PRO A 148 -13.53 7.47 4.21
C PRO A 148 -14.86 7.29 3.47
N LEU A 149 -15.43 6.10 3.60
CA LEU A 149 -16.82 5.86 3.20
C LEU A 149 -17.74 6.51 4.23
N SER A 150 -18.64 7.38 3.76
CA SER A 150 -19.64 8.07 4.58
C SER A 150 -20.63 7.13 5.23
#